data_AF-A0A352AL46-F1
#
_entry.id   AF-A0A352AL46-F1
#
_cell.length_a   1.000
_cell.length_b   1.000
_cell.length_c   1.000
_cell.angle_alpha   90.00
_cell.angle_beta   90.00
_cell.angle_gamma   90.00
#
_symmetry.space_group_name_H-M   'P 1'
#
loop_
_entity.id
_entity.type
_entity.pdbx_description
1 polymer ?
#
loop_
_entity_poly.entity_id
_entity_poly.type
_entity_poly.pdbx_seq_one_letter_code
_entity_poly.pdbx_strand_id
1 'polypeptide(L)'
;MNSQIKPLALLTGAIALSLAIASGLPALSQRTNPTAPTPQNQMRRPNFLNLTPEQQAQMEQIRQNQRSQIDAILTPEQQAQLQQERENRGMPRQPFASLNLTTEQREQIEAVMQSAKEEMDAILTPEQRQQLQQQQHPKLLNLTPEQQAQMEQIRENKRSQIDAILTPEQQAQLQQERENGGMPRQPFASLNLTTEQRQQIEAVMQSSREQMDAILTPEQRQQLQQHQQQKQQRRQANPQTTQTR
;
A
#
# COMPACT_ATOMS: atom_id res chain seq x y z
N MET A 1 51.12 17.91 5.99
CA MET A 1 50.23 19.03 5.63
C MET A 1 49.45 18.58 4.39
N ASN A 2 48.14 18.45 4.29
CA ASN A 2 46.98 18.65 5.16
C ASN A 2 45.92 17.64 4.69
N SER A 3 45.36 16.83 5.59
CA SER A 3 44.09 16.13 5.32
C SER A 3 42.95 17.04 5.78
N GLN A 4 42.08 17.42 4.85
CA GLN A 4 40.82 18.11 5.13
C GLN A 4 39.69 17.08 5.08
N ILE A 5 39.33 16.52 6.24
CA ILE A 5 38.09 15.74 6.40
C ILE A 5 37.05 16.70 6.96
N LYS A 6 36.01 16.99 6.16
CA LYS A 6 34.82 17.73 6.61
C LYS A 6 33.90 16.74 7.35
N PRO A 7 33.40 17.04 8.56
CA PRO A 7 32.45 16.16 9.23
C PRO A 7 31.06 16.29 8.61
N LEU A 8 30.51 15.14 8.20
CA LEU A 8 29.12 14.96 7.79
C LEU A 8 28.23 15.07 9.03
N ALA A 9 27.28 16.01 9.04
CA ALA A 9 26.32 16.16 10.13
C ALA A 9 25.28 15.03 10.06
N LEU A 10 25.36 14.10 11.02
CA LEU A 10 24.30 13.14 11.30
C LEU A 10 23.15 13.87 12.02
N LEU A 11 22.04 14.08 11.31
CA LEU A 11 20.77 14.51 11.89
C LEU A 11 20.14 13.31 12.61
N THR A 12 20.44 13.17 13.89
CA THR A 12 19.78 12.25 14.80
C THR A 12 18.33 12.70 15.01
N GLY A 13 17.38 12.01 14.38
CA GLY A 13 15.95 12.18 14.62
C GLY A 13 15.53 11.48 15.91
N ALA A 14 15.45 12.24 17.01
CA ALA A 14 14.79 11.81 18.23
C ALA A 14 13.72 12.84 18.57
N ILE A 15 12.45 12.53 18.29
CA ILE A 15 11.31 13.29 18.81
C ILE A 15 10.53 12.36 19.73
N ALA A 16 10.86 12.39 21.00
CA ALA A 16 10.04 11.80 22.05
C ALA A 16 8.99 12.85 22.48
N LEU A 17 7.74 12.70 22.04
CA LEU A 17 6.63 13.48 22.57
C LEU A 17 6.07 12.77 23.82
N SER A 18 6.46 13.24 25.01
CA SER A 18 5.86 12.85 26.27
C SER A 18 4.50 13.55 26.44
N LEU A 19 3.39 12.80 26.38
CA LEU A 19 2.05 13.31 26.63
C LEU A 19 1.79 13.45 28.15
N ALA A 20 1.66 14.68 28.63
CA ALA A 20 1.14 14.95 29.98
C ALA A 20 -0.39 15.07 29.92
N ILE A 21 -1.10 14.17 30.62
CA ILE A 21 -2.56 14.24 30.78
C ILE A 21 -2.85 15.20 31.93
N ALA A 22 -3.27 16.43 31.61
CA ALA A 22 -3.83 17.36 32.60
C ALA A 22 -5.36 17.35 32.47
N SER A 23 -6.04 16.83 33.48
CA SER A 23 -7.49 16.92 33.66
C SER A 23 -7.85 18.30 34.23
N GLY A 24 -8.73 19.04 33.56
CA GLY A 24 -9.28 20.29 34.08
C GLY A 24 -10.35 20.90 33.17
N LEU A 25 -11.61 20.85 33.61
CA LEU A 25 -12.69 21.71 33.11
C LEU A 25 -12.71 23.03 33.91
N PRO A 26 -13.15 24.15 33.32
CA PRO A 26 -14.53 24.58 33.59
C PRO A 26 -15.28 25.32 32.45
N ALA A 27 -16.61 25.13 32.49
CA ALA A 27 -17.74 26.07 32.32
C ALA A 27 -17.77 27.20 31.26
N LEU A 28 -18.75 27.06 30.34
CA LEU A 28 -19.79 28.00 29.84
C LEU A 28 -19.49 29.49 29.55
N SER A 29 -19.83 29.92 28.32
CA SER A 29 -20.62 31.14 28.04
C SER A 29 -21.21 31.18 26.62
N GLN A 30 -22.18 32.07 26.41
CA GLN A 30 -23.34 31.98 25.50
C GLN A 30 -23.19 32.63 24.11
N ARG A 31 -23.94 32.04 23.15
CA ARG A 31 -24.68 32.61 21.99
C ARG A 31 -24.21 33.90 21.29
N THR A 32 -24.04 33.77 19.97
CA THR A 32 -24.58 34.70 18.94
C THR A 32 -25.12 33.91 17.73
N ASN A 33 -26.11 34.48 17.04
CA ASN A 33 -27.07 33.89 16.08
C ASN A 33 -26.50 33.14 14.85
N PRO A 34 -27.27 32.19 14.25
CA PRO A 34 -26.84 31.45 13.07
C PRO A 34 -27.27 32.15 11.79
N THR A 35 -26.34 32.74 11.06
CA THR A 35 -26.47 32.90 9.61
C THR A 35 -25.80 31.69 8.99
N ALA A 36 -26.60 30.74 8.51
CA ALA A 36 -26.10 29.57 7.81
C ALA A 36 -25.64 29.98 6.40
N PRO A 37 -24.33 29.91 6.06
CA PRO A 37 -23.95 29.81 4.68
C PRO A 37 -24.34 28.41 4.19
N THR A 38 -25.12 28.37 3.11
CA THR A 38 -25.48 27.19 2.33
C THR A 38 -24.25 26.28 2.17
N PRO A 39 -24.27 25.00 2.59
CA PRO A 39 -23.17 24.10 2.33
C PRO A 39 -23.17 23.79 0.84
N GLN A 40 -22.35 24.54 0.11
CA GLN A 40 -21.94 24.21 -1.24
C GLN A 40 -21.40 22.78 -1.21
N ASN A 41 -21.92 21.96 -2.11
CA ASN A 41 -21.72 20.52 -2.29
C ASN A 41 -20.23 20.09 -2.28
N GLN A 42 -19.57 20.19 -1.12
CA GLN A 42 -18.39 19.40 -0.81
C GLN A 42 -18.91 17.99 -0.70
N MET A 43 -18.64 17.21 -1.74
CA MET A 43 -18.83 15.78 -1.79
C MET A 43 -18.32 15.18 -0.47
N ARG A 44 -19.24 14.99 0.49
CA ARG A 44 -18.94 14.45 1.81
C ARG A 44 -18.40 13.05 1.53
N ARG A 45 -17.09 12.90 1.56
CA ARG A 45 -16.50 11.57 1.67
C ARG A 45 -17.17 10.97 2.90
N PRO A 46 -17.85 9.82 2.79
CA PRO A 46 -18.51 9.23 3.93
C PRO A 46 -17.45 9.10 5.03
N ASN A 47 -17.70 9.69 6.20
CA ASN A 47 -16.80 9.62 7.35
C ASN A 47 -16.87 8.18 7.89
N PHE A 48 -16.29 7.24 7.15
CA PHE A 48 -16.52 5.81 7.31
C PHE A 48 -16.09 5.30 8.69
N LEU A 49 -15.11 5.97 9.32
CA LEU A 49 -14.58 5.63 10.63
C LEU A 49 -15.22 6.42 11.77
N ASN A 50 -16.19 7.30 11.48
CA ASN A 50 -16.80 8.20 12.45
C ASN A 50 -15.73 8.89 13.33
N LEU A 51 -14.68 9.43 12.70
CA LEU A 51 -13.59 10.08 13.43
C LEU A 51 -14.13 11.24 14.27
N THR A 52 -13.62 11.37 15.49
CA THR A 52 -13.92 12.51 16.37
C THR A 52 -13.25 13.80 15.85
N PRO A 53 -13.75 14.99 16.21
CA PRO A 53 -13.12 16.26 15.84
C PRO A 53 -11.64 16.33 16.25
N GLU A 54 -11.30 15.79 17.43
CA GLU A 54 -9.93 15.74 17.94
C GLU A 54 -9.05 14.83 17.08
N GLN A 55 -9.52 13.63 16.74
CA GLN A 55 -8.79 12.72 15.85
C GLN A 55 -8.59 13.33 14.46
N GLN A 56 -9.59 14.04 13.93
CA GLN A 56 -9.47 14.74 12.64
C GLN A 56 -8.41 15.83 12.68
N ALA A 57 -8.37 16.63 13.75
CA ALA A 57 -7.36 17.67 13.94
C ALA A 57 -5.95 17.08 14.04
N GLN A 58 -5.77 15.99 14.79
CA GLN A 58 -4.48 15.31 14.91
C GLN A 58 -4.00 14.72 13.58
N MET A 59 -4.89 14.09 12.81
CA MET A 59 -4.54 13.58 11.48
C MET A 59 -4.14 14.70 10.52
N GLU A 60 -4.82 15.84 10.58
CA GLU A 60 -4.47 16.98 9.74
C GLU A 60 -3.09 17.56 10.11
N GLN A 61 -2.79 17.64 11.41
CA GLN A 61 -1.46 18.03 11.90
C GLN A 61 -0.37 17.08 11.40
N ILE A 62 -0.59 15.76 11.45
CA ILE A 62 0.37 14.77 10.93
C ILE A 62 0.58 14.98 9.43
N ARG A 63 -0.48 15.19 8.65
CA ARG A 63 -0.37 15.43 7.20
C ARG A 63 0.40 16.72 6.89
N GLN A 64 0.21 17.77 7.68
CA GLN A 64 0.95 19.02 7.53
C GLN A 64 2.43 18.82 7.82
N ASN A 65 2.76 18.14 8.92
CA ASN A 65 4.14 17.81 9.28
C ASN A 65 4.80 16.93 8.21
N GLN A 66 4.11 15.89 7.77
CA GLN A 66 4.53 14.99 6.69
C GLN A 66 4.84 15.80 5.42
N ARG A 67 3.93 16.70 5.03
CA ARG A 67 4.11 17.55 3.85
C ARG A 67 5.36 18.42 3.98
N SER A 68 5.56 19.08 5.12
CA SER A 68 6.73 19.93 5.35
C SER A 68 8.04 19.14 5.27
N GLN A 69 8.08 17.93 5.80
CA GLN A 69 9.25 17.04 5.72
C GLN A 69 9.53 16.61 4.28
N ILE A 70 8.49 16.25 3.52
CA ILE A 70 8.62 15.91 2.10
C ILE A 70 9.11 17.11 1.30
N ASP A 71 8.52 18.28 1.51
CA ASP A 71 8.92 19.50 0.81
C ASP A 71 10.42 19.79 1.06
N ALA A 72 10.93 19.58 2.28
CA ALA A 72 12.36 19.76 2.60
C ALA A 72 13.32 18.79 1.88
N ILE A 73 12.84 17.64 1.39
CA ILE A 73 13.62 16.65 0.63
C ILE A 73 13.70 17.03 -0.86
N LEU A 74 12.69 17.74 -1.36
CA LEU A 74 12.55 18.11 -2.76
C LEU A 74 13.37 19.36 -3.11
N THR A 75 13.85 19.43 -4.35
CA THR A 75 14.44 20.67 -4.88
C THR A 75 13.37 21.74 -5.12
N PRO A 76 13.72 23.04 -5.19
CA PRO A 76 12.75 24.10 -5.50
C PRO A 76 11.99 23.87 -6.81
N GLU A 77 12.67 23.31 -7.82
CA GLU A 77 12.06 22.97 -9.12
C GLU A 77 11.04 21.83 -8.98
N GLN A 78 11.38 20.77 -8.24
CA GLN A 78 10.47 19.65 -7.96
C GLN A 78 9.26 20.08 -7.13
N GLN A 79 9.44 20.98 -6.15
CA GLN A 79 8.35 21.56 -5.38
C GLN A 79 7.38 22.35 -6.26
N ALA A 80 7.90 23.20 -7.16
CA ALA A 80 7.08 23.98 -8.09
C ALA A 80 6.26 23.06 -9.02
N GLN A 81 6.88 22.00 -9.55
CA GLN A 81 6.20 21.01 -10.37
C GLN A 81 5.09 20.28 -9.59
N LEU A 82 5.38 19.85 -8.36
CA LEU A 82 4.40 19.19 -7.49
C LEU A 82 3.21 20.09 -7.17
N GLN A 83 3.47 21.37 -6.88
CA GLN A 83 2.43 22.36 -6.59
C GLN A 83 1.52 22.58 -7.81
N GLN A 84 2.11 22.72 -9.00
CA GLN A 84 1.39 22.85 -10.25
C GLN A 84 0.51 21.62 -10.56
N GLU A 85 1.01 20.41 -10.29
CA GLU A 85 0.23 19.19 -10.47
C GLU A 85 -0.98 19.09 -9.54
N ARG A 86 -0.81 19.53 -8.28
CA ARG A 86 -1.89 19.58 -7.30
C ARG A 86 -3.00 20.55 -7.72
N GLU A 87 -2.63 21.71 -8.26
CA GLU A 87 -3.56 22.73 -8.74
C GLU A 87 -4.34 22.26 -9.98
N ASN A 88 -3.67 21.55 -10.91
CA ASN A 88 -4.27 21.17 -12.18
C ASN A 88 -5.15 19.90 -12.13
N ARG A 89 -4.88 18.94 -11.23
CA ARG A 89 -5.53 17.61 -11.27
C ARG A 89 -6.22 17.18 -9.98
N GLY A 90 -6.16 17.98 -8.91
CA GLY A 90 -6.44 17.48 -7.56
C GLY A 90 -5.40 16.44 -7.12
N MET A 91 -5.50 15.92 -5.90
CA MET A 91 -4.47 15.03 -5.32
C MET A 91 -4.31 13.73 -6.12
N PRO A 92 -3.22 13.54 -6.90
CA PRO A 92 -3.03 12.35 -7.71
C PRO A 92 -2.74 11.13 -6.82
N ARG A 93 -3.06 9.92 -7.32
CA ARG A 93 -2.78 8.66 -6.60
C ARG A 93 -1.28 8.42 -6.34
N GLN A 94 -0.40 9.06 -7.10
CA GLN A 94 1.05 9.01 -6.95
C GLN A 94 1.63 10.41 -7.20
N PRO A 95 1.69 11.28 -6.18
CA PRO A 95 2.10 12.68 -6.36
C PRO A 95 3.57 12.88 -6.69
N PHE A 96 4.41 11.87 -6.52
CA PHE A 96 5.85 11.99 -6.70
C PHE A 96 6.39 11.32 -7.96
N ALA A 97 5.52 10.63 -8.72
CA ALA A 97 5.93 9.81 -9.86
C ALA A 97 6.56 10.65 -10.99
N SER A 98 6.18 11.92 -11.10
CA SER A 98 6.61 12.86 -12.14
C SER A 98 7.84 13.69 -11.77
N LEU A 99 8.32 13.61 -10.52
CA LEU A 99 9.36 14.52 -9.99
C LEU A 99 10.80 14.05 -10.25
N ASN A 100 11.00 12.96 -11.00
CA ASN A 100 12.32 12.38 -11.30
C ASN A 100 13.24 12.27 -10.07
N LEU A 101 12.68 11.80 -8.95
CA LEU A 101 13.38 11.72 -7.66
C LEU A 101 14.61 10.80 -7.72
N THR A 102 15.68 11.20 -7.04
CA THR A 102 16.85 10.33 -6.80
C THR A 102 16.49 9.16 -5.89
N THR A 103 17.33 8.12 -5.85
CA THR A 103 17.15 6.98 -4.95
C THR A 103 17.10 7.43 -3.49
N GLU A 104 18.03 8.29 -3.05
CA GLU A 104 18.04 8.75 -1.66
C GLU A 104 16.79 9.59 -1.32
N GLN A 105 16.33 10.44 -2.24
CA GLN A 105 15.09 11.21 -2.04
C GLN A 105 13.87 10.29 -1.91
N ARG A 106 13.80 9.21 -2.69
CA ARG A 106 12.71 8.22 -2.62
C ARG A 106 12.69 7.52 -1.26
N GLU A 107 13.85 7.07 -0.78
CA GLU A 107 13.99 6.41 0.52
C GLU A 107 13.57 7.35 1.67
N GLN A 108 14.00 8.63 1.63
CA GLN A 108 13.63 9.60 2.64
C GLN A 108 12.12 9.91 2.63
N ILE A 109 11.53 10.12 1.45
CA ILE A 109 10.09 10.36 1.32
C ILE A 109 9.30 9.15 1.81
N GLU A 110 9.75 7.94 1.50
CA GLU A 110 9.13 6.72 1.99
C GLU A 110 9.17 6.60 3.51
N ALA A 111 10.32 6.89 4.13
CA ALA A 111 10.45 6.91 5.59
C ALA A 111 9.48 7.91 6.24
N VAL A 112 9.35 9.12 5.67
CA VAL A 112 8.40 10.14 6.13
C VAL A 112 6.95 9.67 5.98
N MET A 113 6.62 9.03 4.85
CA MET A 113 5.30 8.46 4.61
C MET A 113 4.96 7.33 5.59
N GLN A 114 5.93 6.48 5.91
CA GLN A 114 5.76 5.37 6.85
C GLN A 114 5.55 5.89 8.27
N SER A 115 6.36 6.85 8.73
CA SER A 115 6.18 7.49 10.05
C SER A 115 4.79 8.13 10.18
N ALA A 116 4.39 8.93 9.20
CA ALA A 116 3.08 9.58 9.22
C ALA A 116 1.92 8.57 9.24
N LYS A 117 2.07 7.42 8.56
CA LYS A 117 1.09 6.34 8.60
C LYS A 117 0.98 5.73 10.00
N GLU A 118 2.10 5.45 10.65
CA GLU A 118 2.12 4.88 12.00
C GLU A 118 1.50 5.84 13.02
N GLU A 119 1.79 7.14 12.91
CA GLU A 119 1.19 8.18 13.74
C GLU A 119 -0.33 8.29 13.51
N MET A 120 -0.78 8.27 12.25
CA MET A 120 -2.21 8.30 11.93
C MET A 120 -2.92 7.04 12.43
N ASP A 121 -2.27 5.88 12.32
CA ASP A 121 -2.79 4.63 12.85
C ASP A 121 -2.93 4.72 14.38
N ALA A 122 -1.92 5.28 15.08
CA ALA A 122 -1.92 5.48 16.54
C ALA A 122 -3.15 6.24 17.07
N ILE A 123 -3.70 7.17 16.29
CA ILE A 123 -4.87 7.99 16.64
C ILE A 123 -6.17 7.17 16.67
N LEU A 124 -6.22 6.07 15.91
CA LEU A 124 -7.44 5.28 15.73
C LEU A 124 -7.68 4.31 16.88
N THR A 125 -8.96 4.14 17.25
CA THR A 125 -9.35 3.10 18.21
C THR A 125 -9.19 1.69 17.62
N PRO A 126 -9.10 0.64 18.45
CA PRO A 126 -9.05 -0.74 17.97
C PRO A 126 -10.19 -1.09 17.00
N GLU A 127 -11.41 -0.62 17.27
CA GLU A 127 -12.59 -0.87 16.45
C GLU A 127 -12.49 -0.14 15.09
N GLN A 128 -12.02 1.11 15.09
CA GLN A 128 -11.80 1.88 13.86
C GLN A 128 -10.71 1.24 12.99
N ARG A 129 -9.62 0.75 13.61
CA ARG A 129 -8.57 -0.01 12.91
C ARG A 129 -9.13 -1.29 12.29
N GLN A 130 -9.96 -2.01 13.01
CA GLN A 130 -10.61 -3.23 12.51
C GLN A 130 -11.54 -2.92 11.33
N GLN A 131 -12.26 -1.79 11.35
CA GLN A 131 -13.09 -1.35 10.22
C GLN A 131 -12.24 -0.97 8.99
N LEU A 132 -11.12 -0.28 9.19
CA LEU A 132 -10.15 0.03 8.13
C LEU A 132 -9.58 -1.23 7.49
N GLN A 133 -9.15 -2.20 8.30
CA GLN A 133 -8.61 -3.48 7.82
C GLN A 133 -9.63 -4.27 7.00
N GLN A 134 -10.91 -4.19 7.34
CA GLN A 134 -11.99 -4.83 6.58
C GLN A 134 -12.25 -4.15 5.22
N GLN A 135 -11.99 -2.84 5.10
CA GLN A 135 -12.18 -2.08 3.86
C GLN A 135 -10.96 -2.07 2.93
N GLN A 136 -9.76 -2.21 3.47
CA GLN A 136 -8.57 -2.38 2.64
C GLN A 136 -8.60 -3.77 2.01
N HIS A 137 -9.26 -3.89 0.85
CA HIS A 137 -9.03 -5.00 -0.06
C HIS A 137 -7.53 -5.15 -0.29
N PRO A 138 -7.00 -6.38 -0.30
CA PRO A 138 -5.76 -6.61 0.38
C PRO A 138 -4.53 -6.31 -0.47
N LYS A 139 -3.75 -5.32 -0.05
CA LYS A 139 -2.28 -5.49 0.01
C LYS A 139 -1.99 -6.26 1.31
N LEU A 140 -2.36 -7.55 1.30
CA LEU A 140 -2.62 -8.42 2.48
C LEU A 140 -1.49 -8.48 3.53
N LEU A 141 -0.29 -8.00 3.21
CA LEU A 141 0.91 -8.25 4.00
C LEU A 141 1.74 -6.99 4.29
N ASN A 142 1.34 -5.80 3.81
CA ASN A 142 2.18 -4.58 3.88
C ASN A 142 3.64 -4.87 3.53
N LEU A 143 3.88 -5.50 2.36
CA LEU A 143 5.22 -5.90 1.94
C LEU A 143 6.15 -4.68 1.81
N THR A 144 7.39 -4.79 2.29
CA THR A 144 8.42 -3.75 2.06
C THR A 144 8.78 -3.65 0.57
N PRO A 145 9.38 -2.54 0.09
CA PRO A 145 9.86 -2.43 -1.29
C PRO A 145 10.80 -3.57 -1.70
N GLU A 146 11.70 -3.98 -0.81
CA GLU A 146 12.64 -5.09 -1.05
C GLU A 146 11.88 -6.40 -1.20
N GLN A 147 10.91 -6.68 -0.32
CA GLN A 147 10.04 -7.85 -0.43
C GLN A 147 9.24 -7.81 -1.73
N GLN A 148 8.76 -6.65 -2.17
CA GLN A 148 8.04 -6.49 -3.44
C GLN A 148 8.95 -6.75 -4.65
N ALA A 149 10.18 -6.24 -4.64
CA ALA A 149 11.16 -6.47 -5.68
C ALA A 149 11.55 -7.95 -5.78
N GLN A 150 11.78 -8.62 -4.64
CA GLN A 150 12.08 -10.05 -4.59
C GLN A 150 10.90 -10.90 -5.09
N MET A 151 9.67 -10.53 -4.73
CA MET A 151 8.46 -11.19 -5.21
C MET A 151 8.31 -11.05 -6.73
N GLU A 152 8.62 -9.88 -7.28
CA GLU A 152 8.55 -9.67 -8.73
C GLU A 152 9.62 -10.49 -9.46
N GLN A 153 10.84 -10.52 -8.95
CA GLN A 153 11.91 -11.37 -9.49
C GLN A 153 11.53 -12.85 -9.48
N ILE A 154 10.88 -13.35 -8.42
CA ILE A 154 10.39 -14.73 -8.37
C ILE A 154 9.29 -14.96 -9.42
N ARG A 155 8.39 -13.99 -9.64
CA ARG A 155 7.34 -14.09 -10.66
C ARG A 155 7.92 -14.12 -12.06
N GLU A 156 8.92 -13.29 -12.34
CA GLU A 156 9.64 -13.27 -13.61
C GLU A 156 10.36 -14.60 -13.85
N ASN A 157 11.14 -15.08 -12.88
CA ASN A 157 11.83 -16.37 -12.97
C ASN A 157 10.86 -17.53 -13.21
N LYS A 158 9.76 -17.58 -12.45
CA LYS A 158 8.69 -18.56 -12.65
C LYS A 158 8.14 -18.48 -14.06
N ARG A 159 7.84 -17.27 -14.55
CA ARG A 159 7.29 -17.08 -15.90
C ARG A 159 8.26 -17.60 -16.95
N SER A 160 9.55 -17.26 -16.87
CA SER A 160 10.55 -17.74 -17.81
C SER A 160 10.70 -19.27 -17.79
N GLN A 161 10.65 -19.89 -16.61
CA GLN A 161 10.69 -21.36 -16.49
C GLN A 161 9.46 -22.03 -17.12
N ILE A 162 8.28 -21.44 -16.92
CA ILE A 162 7.04 -21.94 -17.55
C ILE A 162 7.12 -21.77 -19.06
N ASP A 163 7.54 -20.60 -19.55
CA ASP A 163 7.64 -20.34 -20.98
C ASP A 163 8.59 -21.36 -21.64
N ALA A 164 9.70 -21.73 -20.99
CA ALA A 164 10.63 -22.75 -21.48
C ALA A 164 10.05 -24.20 -21.56
N ILE A 165 8.97 -24.50 -20.83
CA ILE A 165 8.27 -25.80 -20.87
C ILE A 165 7.27 -25.86 -22.04
N LEU A 166 6.76 -24.70 -22.47
CA LEU A 166 5.73 -24.59 -23.50
C LEU A 166 6.33 -24.62 -24.91
N THR A 167 5.57 -25.14 -25.87
CA THR A 167 5.93 -25.03 -27.30
C THR A 167 5.73 -23.59 -27.80
N PRO A 168 6.37 -23.20 -28.92
CA PRO A 168 6.15 -21.88 -29.51
C PRO A 168 4.67 -21.56 -29.80
N GLU A 169 3.89 -22.55 -30.24
CA GLU A 169 2.45 -22.39 -30.50
C GLU A 169 1.67 -22.14 -29.20
N GLN A 170 1.99 -22.88 -28.13
CA GLN A 170 1.37 -22.70 -26.82
C GLN A 170 1.71 -21.33 -26.20
N GLN A 171 2.96 -20.87 -26.38
CA GLN A 171 3.37 -19.53 -25.96
C GLN A 171 2.60 -18.44 -26.70
N ALA A 172 2.45 -18.57 -28.02
CA ALA A 172 1.70 -17.62 -28.83
C ALA A 172 0.23 -17.55 -28.41
N GLN A 173 -0.40 -18.69 -28.14
CA GLN A 173 -1.77 -18.75 -27.63
C GLN A 173 -1.91 -18.06 -26.27
N LEU A 174 -0.97 -18.31 -25.35
CA LEU A 174 -0.96 -17.68 -24.03
C LEU A 174 -0.74 -16.16 -24.11
N GLN A 175 0.11 -15.70 -25.03
CA GLN A 175 0.36 -14.29 -25.26
C GLN A 175 -0.88 -13.58 -25.82
N GLN A 176 -1.57 -14.22 -26.77
CA GLN A 176 -2.81 -13.71 -27.33
C GLN A 176 -3.93 -13.61 -26.28
N GLU A 177 -4.05 -14.58 -25.37
CA GLU A 177 -5.00 -14.51 -24.26
C GLU A 177 -4.72 -13.34 -23.31
N ARG A 178 -3.43 -13.03 -23.06
CA ARG A 178 -3.03 -11.87 -22.25
C ARG A 178 -3.40 -10.56 -22.93
N GLU A 179 -3.18 -10.45 -24.24
CA GLU A 179 -3.48 -9.26 -25.04
C GLU A 179 -4.99 -9.00 -25.16
N ASN A 180 -5.80 -10.06 -25.15
CA ASN A 180 -7.27 -9.98 -25.17
C ASN A 180 -7.90 -9.58 -23.82
N GLY A 181 -7.11 -9.10 -22.86
CA GLY A 181 -7.61 -8.38 -21.69
C GLY A 181 -7.97 -9.24 -20.47
N GLY A 182 -7.51 -10.49 -20.39
CA GLY A 182 -7.68 -11.27 -19.16
C GLY A 182 -6.69 -12.40 -19.02
N MET A 183 -5.91 -12.40 -17.93
CA MET A 183 -5.25 -13.62 -17.46
C MET A 183 -6.35 -14.53 -16.89
N PRO A 184 -6.60 -15.72 -17.49
CA PRO A 184 -7.63 -16.62 -16.97
C PRO A 184 -7.29 -17.06 -15.54
N ARG A 185 -8.31 -17.42 -14.75
CA ARG A 185 -8.08 -18.08 -13.44
C ARG A 185 -7.24 -19.36 -13.55
N GLN A 186 -7.17 -19.94 -14.75
CA GLN A 186 -6.32 -21.07 -15.10
C GLN A 186 -5.68 -20.78 -16.47
N PRO A 187 -4.55 -20.08 -16.52
CA PRO A 187 -3.93 -19.63 -17.78
C PRO A 187 -3.40 -20.78 -18.65
N PHE A 188 -3.35 -22.00 -18.11
CA PHE A 188 -2.82 -23.18 -18.78
C PHE A 188 -3.90 -24.18 -19.20
N ALA A 189 -5.17 -23.93 -18.85
CA ALA A 189 -6.26 -24.86 -19.11
C ALA A 189 -6.54 -25.01 -20.62
N SER A 190 -6.28 -23.98 -21.41
CA SER A 190 -6.52 -23.90 -22.85
C SER A 190 -5.37 -24.43 -23.71
N LEU A 191 -4.19 -24.72 -23.14
CA LEU A 191 -2.95 -24.98 -23.88
C LEU A 191 -2.73 -26.46 -24.26
N ASN A 192 -3.71 -27.34 -24.02
CA ASN A 192 -3.61 -28.79 -24.32
C ASN A 192 -2.28 -29.43 -23.86
N LEU A 193 -1.83 -29.09 -22.65
CA LEU A 193 -0.54 -29.52 -22.11
C LEU A 193 -0.44 -31.04 -21.97
N THR A 194 0.75 -31.59 -22.29
CA THR A 194 1.07 -33.01 -22.00
C THR A 194 1.14 -33.27 -20.50
N THR A 195 1.11 -34.54 -20.11
CA THR A 195 1.26 -34.94 -18.70
C THR A 195 2.60 -34.48 -18.14
N GLU A 196 3.71 -34.61 -18.89
CA GLU A 196 5.02 -34.15 -18.43
C GLU A 196 5.04 -32.62 -18.26
N GLN A 197 4.50 -31.87 -19.23
CA GLN A 197 4.43 -30.40 -19.14
C GLN A 197 3.63 -29.95 -17.91
N ARG A 198 2.50 -30.61 -17.62
CA ARG A 198 1.70 -30.31 -16.42
C ARG A 198 2.47 -30.52 -15.14
N GLN A 199 3.20 -31.63 -15.02
CA GLN A 199 4.02 -31.93 -13.85
C GLN A 199 5.14 -30.91 -13.67
N GLN A 200 5.83 -30.53 -14.75
CA GLN A 200 6.90 -29.53 -14.70
C GLN A 200 6.36 -28.15 -14.30
N ILE A 201 5.23 -27.72 -14.87
CA ILE A 201 4.60 -26.46 -14.50
C ILE A 201 4.15 -26.47 -13.04
N GLU A 202 3.59 -27.58 -12.55
CA GLU A 202 3.22 -27.72 -11.14
C GLU A 202 4.43 -27.60 -10.20
N ALA A 203 5.55 -28.25 -10.54
CA ALA A 203 6.78 -28.14 -9.78
C ALA A 203 7.32 -26.70 -9.74
N VAL A 204 7.30 -25.99 -10.88
CA VAL A 204 7.70 -24.57 -10.97
C VAL A 204 6.77 -23.69 -10.13
N MET A 205 5.47 -23.93 -10.18
CA MET A 205 4.48 -23.19 -9.38
C MET A 205 4.66 -23.43 -7.88
N GLN A 206 4.97 -24.66 -7.47
CA GLN A 206 5.22 -25.02 -6.08
C GLN A 206 6.50 -24.38 -5.55
N SER A 207 7.61 -24.50 -6.29
CA SER A 207 8.89 -23.87 -5.94
C SER A 207 8.74 -22.35 -5.83
N SER A 208 8.05 -21.72 -6.77
CA SER A 208 7.80 -20.28 -6.72
C SER A 208 6.98 -19.86 -5.49
N ARG A 209 5.99 -20.65 -5.07
CA ARG A 209 5.23 -20.39 -3.82
C ARG A 209 6.13 -20.47 -2.60
N GLU A 210 6.97 -21.50 -2.50
CA GLU A 210 7.90 -21.67 -1.38
C GLU A 210 8.89 -20.49 -1.28
N GLN A 211 9.40 -20.03 -2.42
CA GLN A 211 10.26 -18.84 -2.47
C GLN A 211 9.53 -17.57 -2.06
N MET A 212 8.29 -17.37 -2.51
CA MET A 212 7.49 -16.21 -2.09
C MET A 212 7.20 -16.26 -0.59
N ASP A 213 6.84 -17.43 -0.07
CA ASP A 213 6.60 -17.62 1.35
C ASP A 213 7.88 -17.32 2.15
N ALA A 214 9.05 -17.76 1.69
CA ALA A 214 10.37 -17.51 2.31
C ALA A 214 10.65 -16.02 2.59
N ILE A 215 10.14 -15.12 1.74
CA ILE A 215 10.32 -13.67 1.86
C ILE A 215 9.48 -13.07 3.01
N LEU A 216 8.39 -13.74 3.39
CA LEU A 216 7.44 -13.24 4.37
C LEU A 216 7.91 -13.44 5.81
N THR A 217 7.64 -12.46 6.66
CA THR A 217 7.83 -12.58 8.12
C THR A 217 6.87 -13.60 8.73
N PRO A 218 7.16 -14.15 9.93
CA PRO A 218 6.24 -15.04 10.63
C PRO A 218 4.84 -14.44 10.80
N GLU A 219 4.74 -13.15 11.12
CA GLU A 219 3.48 -12.44 11.31
C GLU A 219 2.71 -12.30 9.99
N GLN A 220 3.40 -11.95 8.90
CA GLN A 220 2.83 -11.90 7.55
C GLN A 220 2.28 -13.27 7.13
N ARG A 221 3.01 -14.36 7.40
CA ARG A 221 2.54 -15.73 7.12
C ARG A 221 1.30 -16.09 7.93
N GLN A 222 1.27 -15.73 9.21
CA GLN A 222 0.10 -15.97 10.07
C GLN A 222 -1.14 -15.24 9.55
N GLN A 223 -0.99 -13.98 9.11
CA GLN A 223 -2.07 -13.22 8.49
C GLN A 223 -2.57 -13.87 7.20
N LEU A 224 -1.66 -14.35 6.35
CA LEU A 224 -2.00 -15.09 5.13
C LEU A 224 -2.82 -16.34 5.47
N GLN A 225 -2.39 -17.11 6.47
CA GLN A 225 -3.06 -18.35 6.87
C GLN A 225 -4.46 -18.09 7.43
N GLN A 226 -4.62 -17.08 8.29
CA GLN A 226 -5.94 -16.68 8.81
C GLN A 226 -6.88 -16.27 7.67
N HIS A 227 -6.38 -15.50 6.70
CA HIS A 227 -7.18 -15.10 5.55
C HIS A 227 -7.60 -16.29 4.69
N GLN A 228 -6.69 -17.24 4.47
CA GLN A 228 -7.02 -18.48 3.75
C GLN A 228 -8.12 -19.27 4.47
N GLN A 229 -8.03 -19.43 5.79
CA GLN A 229 -9.06 -20.10 6.59
C GLN A 229 -10.41 -19.38 6.50
N GLN A 230 -10.43 -18.06 6.64
CA GLN A 230 -11.64 -17.26 6.52
C GLN A 230 -12.26 -17.40 5.13
N LYS A 231 -11.45 -17.41 4.07
CA LYS A 231 -11.91 -17.64 2.70
C LYS A 231 -12.51 -19.04 2.52
N GLN A 232 -11.90 -20.07 3.11
CA GLN A 232 -12.45 -21.43 3.08
C GLN A 232 -13.79 -21.51 3.80
N GLN A 233 -13.90 -20.92 5.00
CA GLN A 233 -15.16 -20.84 5.75
C GLN A 233 -16.25 -20.12 4.96
N ARG A 234 -15.94 -19.01 4.30
CA ARG A 234 -16.89 -18.29 3.43
C ARG A 234 -17.34 -19.13 2.23
N ARG A 235 -16.47 -19.96 1.65
CA ARG A 235 -16.84 -20.87 0.55
C ARG A 235 -17.76 -22.00 1.02
N GLN A 236 -17.55 -22.50 2.24
CA GLN A 236 -18.41 -23.52 2.84
C GLN A 236 -19.78 -22.95 3.27
N ALA A 237 -19.80 -21.70 3.75
CA ALA A 237 -21.02 -21.03 4.19
C ALA A 237 -21.93 -20.55 3.04
N ASN A 238 -21.43 -20.47 1.79
CA ASN A 238 -22.23 -20.03 0.64
C ASN A 238 -22.02 -20.92 -0.61
N PRO A 239 -22.59 -22.14 -0.63
CA PRO A 239 -22.36 -23.13 -1.70
C PRO A 239 -22.98 -22.78 -3.06
N GLN A 240 -23.81 -21.73 -3.18
CA GLN A 240 -24.52 -21.41 -4.42
C GLN A 240 -23.66 -20.74 -5.52
N THR A 241 -22.38 -20.46 -5.28
CA THR A 241 -21.53 -19.76 -6.28
C THR A 241 -20.64 -20.69 -7.14
N THR A 242 -20.76 -22.01 -7.01
CA THR A 242 -19.97 -22.97 -7.82
C THR A 242 -20.73 -23.60 -9.00
N GLN A 243 -22.01 -23.26 -9.23
CA GLN A 243 -22.74 -23.67 -10.44
C GLN A 243 -22.77 -22.54 -11.49
N THR A 244 -21.61 -22.18 -12.02
CA THR A 244 -21.53 -21.61 -13.37
C THR A 244 -20.07 -21.64 -13.81
N ARG A 245 -19.65 -22.80 -14.33
CA ARG A 245 -18.89 -22.88 -15.58
C ARG A 245 -18.85 -24.32 -16.06
#